data_AF-A0AAD0UH44-F1
#
_entry.id   AF-A0AAD0UH44-F1
#
_cell.length_a   1.000
_cell.length_b   1.000
_cell.length_c   1.000
_cell.angle_alpha   90.00
_cell.angle_beta   90.00
_cell.angle_gamma   90.00
#
_symmetry.space_group_name_H-M   'P 1'
#
loop_
_entity.id
_entity.type
_entity.pdbx_description
1 polymer ?
#
loop_
_entity_poly.entity_id
_entity_poly.type
_entity_poly.pdbx_seq_one_letter_code
_entity_poly.pdbx_strand_id
1 'polypeptide(L)'
;MVDTTNNVNGISRTTTQTTGTTTTPKKELDQASFLKLLTMQLSYQDPFKPVDNAQMLSQMTSMSTSEGINSLSTQMGNLNTLMTSSQALQASALVGQNVLLPSNIGYLEKEGSISGVVAVGVENKYSNVKITVEDEKGQVIKEFPLEGDLRGNVEFAWDGKDKSGNPAKPGKYVIKANGTMDGKSESISALTYGKVDSVVLGNGTNPTQLNLRGLGTTTLNSILQISGSNQNKPTTQSKTTSTASI
;
A
#
# COMPACT_ATOMS: atom_id res chain seq x y z
N MET A 1 -46.41 18.10 15.73
CA MET A 1 -45.76 19.14 16.53
C MET A 1 -45.72 18.67 17.97
N VAL A 2 -44.56 18.22 18.45
CA VAL A 2 -44.18 18.31 19.87
C VAL A 2 -42.70 18.64 19.86
N ASP A 3 -42.40 19.80 20.42
CA ASP A 3 -41.09 20.44 20.43
C ASP A 3 -40.08 19.67 21.28
N THR A 4 -38.84 19.69 20.78
CA THR A 4 -37.63 19.34 21.52
C THR A 4 -37.19 20.56 22.32
N THR A 5 -36.90 20.41 23.60
CA THR A 5 -36.13 21.41 24.36
C THR A 5 -35.22 20.72 25.39
N ASN A 6 -33.92 20.77 25.09
CA ASN A 6 -32.82 20.63 26.04
C ASN A 6 -32.87 21.77 27.07
N ASN A 7 -32.57 21.52 28.36
CA ASN A 7 -31.37 22.06 29.01
C ASN A 7 -31.15 21.54 30.46
N VAL A 8 -29.90 21.15 30.73
CA VAL A 8 -29.07 21.20 31.96
C VAL A 8 -29.67 21.07 33.38
N ASN A 9 -29.17 20.10 34.16
CA ASN A 9 -28.30 20.36 35.34
C ASN A 9 -27.93 19.08 36.13
N GLY A 10 -26.63 18.98 36.50
CA GLY A 10 -26.09 18.09 37.52
C GLY A 10 -25.85 16.65 37.04
N ILE A 11 -24.77 15.94 37.33
CA ILE A 11 -23.88 15.97 38.49
C ILE A 11 -22.55 15.38 38.02
N SER A 12 -21.44 16.04 38.34
CA SER A 12 -20.07 15.56 38.17
C SER A 12 -19.87 14.17 38.81
N ARG A 13 -19.45 13.18 38.00
CA ARG A 13 -18.83 11.95 38.50
C ARG A 13 -17.40 11.90 38.01
N THR A 14 -16.52 12.53 38.77
CA THR A 14 -15.08 12.26 38.76
C THR A 14 -14.88 10.86 39.34
N THR A 15 -14.87 9.84 38.48
CA THR A 15 -14.31 8.54 38.86
C THR A 15 -12.79 8.66 38.77
N THR A 16 -12.17 8.93 39.91
CA THR A 16 -10.73 8.81 40.14
C THR A 16 -10.34 7.36 39.86
N GLN A 17 -9.94 7.08 38.62
CA GLN A 17 -9.31 5.82 38.27
C GLN A 17 -7.87 5.90 38.75
N THR A 18 -7.62 5.32 39.91
CA THR A 18 -6.29 5.10 40.46
C THR A 18 -5.47 4.34 39.41
N THR A 19 -4.59 5.06 38.73
CA THR A 19 -3.55 4.46 37.90
C THR A 19 -2.58 3.77 38.85
N GLY A 20 -2.89 2.53 39.21
CA GLY A 20 -1.94 1.62 39.82
C GLY A 20 -0.81 1.46 38.80
N THR A 21 0.33 2.06 39.10
CA THR A 21 1.59 1.81 38.38
C THR A 21 1.82 0.31 38.36
N THR A 22 1.67 -0.32 37.20
CA THR A 22 2.19 -1.66 36.92
C THR A 22 3.71 -1.56 36.95
N THR A 23 4.28 -1.58 38.15
CA THR A 23 5.70 -1.83 38.37
C THR A 23 5.97 -3.29 38.07
N THR A 24 6.22 -3.61 36.81
CA THR A 24 7.20 -4.65 36.47
C THR A 24 8.55 -3.98 36.65
N PRO A 25 9.31 -4.24 37.75
CA PRO A 25 10.02 -5.52 37.87
C PRO A 25 10.13 -6.02 39.33
N LYS A 26 9.57 -7.19 39.64
CA LYS A 26 9.83 -7.92 40.89
C LYS A 26 10.72 -9.17 40.68
N LYS A 27 11.20 -9.41 39.45
CA LYS A 27 11.77 -10.70 39.05
C LYS A 27 13.27 -10.70 38.69
N GLU A 28 13.82 -9.59 38.20
CA GLU A 28 15.29 -9.44 38.12
C GLU A 28 15.95 -9.50 39.52
N LEU A 29 15.22 -9.07 40.55
CA LEU A 29 15.62 -9.19 41.94
C LEU A 29 15.75 -10.66 42.40
N ASP A 30 15.01 -11.59 41.80
CA ASP A 30 15.05 -13.03 42.12
C ASP A 30 16.33 -13.68 41.60
N GLN A 31 16.80 -13.28 40.41
CA GLN A 31 18.03 -13.81 39.83
C GLN A 31 19.30 -13.34 40.53
N ALA A 32 19.35 -12.05 40.88
CA ALA A 32 20.43 -11.49 41.68
C ALA A 32 20.44 -12.05 43.12
N SER A 33 19.26 -12.28 43.71
CA SER A 33 19.13 -12.87 45.05
C SER A 33 19.53 -14.35 45.05
N PHE A 34 19.20 -15.09 44.00
CA PHE A 34 19.64 -16.48 43.81
C PHE A 34 21.16 -16.60 43.64
N LEU A 35 21.78 -15.78 42.77
CA LEU A 35 23.23 -15.77 42.60
C LEU A 35 23.96 -15.42 43.89
N LYS A 36 23.38 -14.52 44.71
CA LYS A 36 23.89 -14.19 46.04
C LYS A 36 23.79 -15.36 47.01
N LEU A 37 22.67 -16.09 47.01
CA LEU A 37 22.47 -17.31 47.81
C LEU A 37 23.41 -18.44 47.37
N LEU A 38 23.61 -18.63 46.06
CA LEU A 38 24.53 -19.62 45.50
C LEU A 38 25.98 -19.32 45.88
N THR A 39 26.39 -18.05 45.80
CA THR A 39 27.74 -17.60 46.19
C THR A 39 27.96 -17.78 47.69
N MET A 40 26.94 -17.50 48.50
CA MET A 40 27.00 -17.66 49.96
C MET A 40 27.05 -19.13 50.38
N GLN A 41 26.32 -20.02 49.70
CA GLN A 41 26.42 -21.47 49.90
C GLN A 41 27.80 -22.00 49.49
N LEU A 42 28.34 -21.61 48.33
CA LEU A 42 29.70 -21.99 47.90
C LEU A 42 30.78 -21.59 48.92
N SER A 43 30.63 -20.45 49.59
CA SER A 43 31.57 -19.99 50.63
C SER A 43 31.48 -20.75 51.96
N TYR A 44 30.39 -21.49 52.21
CA TYR A 44 30.11 -22.19 53.47
C TYR A 44 29.95 -23.72 53.33
N GLN A 45 30.29 -24.30 52.17
CA GLN A 45 30.18 -25.75 51.94
C GLN A 45 31.42 -26.50 52.43
N ASP A 46 31.18 -27.59 53.16
CA ASP A 46 32.19 -28.60 53.47
C ASP A 46 32.52 -29.38 52.18
N PRO A 47 33.80 -29.46 51.75
CA PRO A 47 34.21 -30.10 50.50
C PRO A 47 33.84 -31.59 50.37
N PHE A 48 33.40 -32.26 51.44
CA PHE A 48 33.06 -33.68 51.41
C PHE A 48 31.57 -34.02 51.20
N LYS A 49 30.66 -33.02 51.12
CA LYS A 49 29.23 -33.24 50.84
C LYS A 49 28.57 -32.11 50.04
N PRO A 50 28.68 -32.10 48.70
CA PRO A 50 27.95 -31.13 47.89
C PRO A 50 26.45 -31.44 47.87
N VAL A 51 25.60 -30.49 48.29
CA VAL A 51 24.16 -30.52 47.99
C VAL A 51 23.92 -30.20 46.51
N ASP A 52 23.03 -30.96 45.87
CA ASP A 52 22.73 -30.85 44.43
C ASP A 52 21.76 -29.69 44.14
N ASN A 53 22.31 -28.51 43.92
CA ASN A 53 21.57 -27.31 43.50
C ASN A 53 21.21 -27.31 42.00
N ALA A 54 21.52 -28.37 41.24
CA ALA A 54 21.33 -28.41 39.79
C ALA A 54 19.85 -28.36 39.39
N GLN A 55 18.93 -28.91 40.20
CA GLN A 55 17.50 -28.90 39.89
C GLN A 55 16.88 -27.50 40.00
N MET A 56 17.31 -26.70 40.97
CA MET A 56 16.87 -25.30 41.10
C MET A 56 17.50 -24.42 40.02
N LEU A 57 18.78 -24.64 39.71
CA LEU A 57 19.46 -23.98 38.59
C LEU A 57 18.80 -24.30 37.24
N SER A 58 18.39 -25.54 37.02
CA SER A 58 17.67 -25.99 35.83
C SER A 58 16.29 -25.33 35.70
N GLN A 59 15.53 -25.24 36.80
CA GLN A 59 14.25 -24.53 36.82
C GLN A 59 14.42 -23.04 36.53
N MET A 60 15.43 -22.40 37.14
CA MET A 60 15.72 -20.99 36.92
C MET A 60 16.20 -20.69 35.50
N THR A 61 17.03 -21.56 34.92
CA THR A 61 17.48 -21.47 33.52
C THR A 61 16.28 -21.63 32.57
N SER A 62 15.37 -22.55 32.89
CA SER A 62 14.12 -22.73 32.13
C SER A 62 13.22 -21.50 32.21
N MET A 63 13.10 -20.88 33.38
CA MET A 63 12.37 -19.61 33.55
C MET A 63 13.03 -18.45 32.81
N SER A 64 14.35 -18.30 32.90
CA SER A 64 15.12 -17.27 32.18
C SER A 64 14.98 -17.41 30.66
N THR A 65 14.98 -18.65 30.17
CA THR A 65 14.76 -18.95 28.75
C THR A 65 13.33 -18.60 28.33
N SER A 66 12.33 -18.96 29.13
CA SER A 66 10.93 -18.59 28.89
C SER A 66 10.72 -17.07 28.91
N GLU A 67 11.39 -16.36 29.82
CA GLU A 67 11.37 -14.90 29.87
C GLU A 67 12.05 -14.27 28.65
N GLY A 68 13.19 -14.82 28.21
CA GLY A 68 13.84 -14.44 26.96
C GLY A 68 12.90 -14.60 25.76
N ILE A 69 12.17 -15.71 25.67
CA ILE A 69 11.18 -15.96 24.61
C ILE A 69 10.01 -14.97 24.70
N ASN A 70 9.50 -14.67 25.91
CA ASN A 70 8.44 -13.69 26.11
C ASN A 70 8.89 -12.27 25.73
N SER A 71 10.11 -11.89 26.09
CA SER A 71 10.73 -10.62 25.70
C SER A 71 10.85 -10.52 24.18
N LEU A 72 11.32 -11.58 23.53
CA LEU A 72 11.39 -11.66 22.07
C LEU A 72 10.02 -11.53 21.41
N SER A 73 9.01 -12.22 21.94
CA SER A 73 7.63 -12.12 21.47
C SER A 73 7.09 -10.69 21.58
N THR A 74 7.37 -10.02 22.69
CA THR A 74 6.99 -8.62 22.91
C THR A 74 7.69 -7.67 21.93
N GLN A 75 9.00 -7.85 21.73
CA GLN A 75 9.77 -7.06 20.75
C GLN A 75 9.25 -7.29 19.33
N MET A 76 8.92 -8.53 18.97
CA MET A 76 8.34 -8.85 17.66
C MET A 76 6.97 -8.21 17.47
N GLY A 77 6.14 -8.17 18.52
CA GLY A 77 4.88 -7.43 18.52
C GLY A 77 5.09 -5.93 18.26
N ASN A 78 6.05 -5.32 18.94
CA ASN A 78 6.39 -3.90 18.74
C ASN A 78 6.93 -3.61 17.33
N LEU A 79 7.76 -4.50 16.78
CA LEU A 79 8.25 -4.40 15.40
C LEU A 79 7.10 -4.44 14.40
N ASN A 80 6.13 -5.34 14.60
CA ASN A 80 4.96 -5.42 13.74
C ASN A 80 4.11 -4.14 13.81
N THR A 81 3.94 -3.54 14.99
CA THR A 81 3.27 -2.25 15.14
C THR A 81 4.01 -1.12 14.41
N LEU A 82 5.33 -1.08 14.50
CA LEU A 82 6.16 -0.10 13.79
C LEU A 82 6.06 -0.26 12.27
N MET A 83 6.09 -1.49 11.78
CA MET A 83 5.94 -1.81 10.37
C MET A 83 4.55 -1.41 9.85
N THR A 84 3.49 -1.70 10.61
CA THR A 84 2.12 -1.28 10.29
C THR A 84 2.00 0.24 10.25
N SER A 85 2.61 0.94 11.20
CA SER A 85 2.62 2.42 11.25
C SER A 85 3.37 3.02 10.06
N SER A 86 4.48 2.40 9.65
CA SER A 86 5.26 2.84 8.48
C SER A 86 4.49 2.62 7.18
N GLN A 87 3.80 1.48 7.05
CA GLN A 87 2.91 1.22 5.92
C GLN A 87 1.75 2.22 5.89
N ALA A 88 1.21 2.60 7.06
CA ALA A 88 0.17 3.61 7.16
C ALA A 88 0.63 4.98 6.65
N LEU A 89 1.85 5.39 7.00
CA LEU A 89 2.42 6.63 6.51
C LEU A 89 2.59 6.61 4.98
N GLN A 90 3.17 5.53 4.43
CA GLN A 90 3.33 5.39 2.98
C GLN A 90 1.98 5.42 2.25
N ALA A 91 0.99 4.70 2.78
CA ALA A 91 -0.31 4.64 2.16
C ALA A 91 -1.11 5.94 2.31
N SER A 92 -0.92 6.69 3.40
CA SER A 92 -1.51 8.03 3.57
C SER A 92 -1.08 9.01 2.49
N ALA A 93 0.18 8.90 2.01
CA ALA A 93 0.70 9.73 0.93
C ALA A 93 0.07 9.39 -0.44
N LEU A 94 -0.58 8.22 -0.57
CA LEU A 94 -1.27 7.81 -1.79
C LEU A 94 -2.65 8.41 -1.92
N VAL A 95 -3.29 8.81 -0.81
CA VAL A 95 -4.63 9.41 -0.84
C VAL A 95 -4.61 10.67 -1.71
N GLY A 96 -5.50 10.70 -2.70
CA GLY A 96 -5.59 11.78 -3.68
C GLY A 96 -4.62 11.66 -4.87
N GLN A 97 -3.64 10.75 -4.83
CA GLN A 97 -2.72 10.51 -5.94
C GLN A 97 -3.32 9.55 -6.98
N ASN A 98 -2.75 9.55 -8.18
CA ASN A 98 -3.06 8.58 -9.21
C ASN A 98 -2.05 7.42 -9.15
N VAL A 99 -2.54 6.20 -9.16
CA VAL A 99 -1.72 4.98 -9.11
C VAL A 99 -1.93 4.14 -10.37
N LEU A 100 -0.85 3.63 -10.96
CA LEU A 100 -0.90 2.78 -12.15
C LEU A 100 -1.21 1.35 -11.73
N LEU A 101 -2.23 0.78 -12.36
CA LEU A 101 -2.75 -0.55 -12.05
C LEU A 101 -2.45 -1.52 -13.19
N PRO A 102 -2.19 -2.81 -12.89
CA PRO A 102 -2.15 -3.89 -13.87
C PRO A 102 -3.57 -4.25 -14.34
N SER A 103 -4.34 -3.24 -14.72
CA SER A 103 -5.71 -3.35 -15.20
C SER A 103 -5.88 -2.43 -16.38
N ASN A 104 -6.66 -2.88 -17.35
CA ASN A 104 -7.03 -2.10 -18.51
C ASN A 104 -8.36 -1.36 -18.33
N ILE A 105 -8.89 -1.29 -17.10
CA ILE A 105 -10.16 -0.64 -16.79
C ILE A 105 -9.90 0.71 -16.14
N GLY A 106 -10.30 1.79 -16.81
CA GLY A 106 -10.29 3.14 -16.26
C GLY A 106 -11.69 3.61 -15.87
N TYR A 107 -11.77 4.56 -14.94
CA TYR A 107 -13.03 5.20 -14.56
C TYR A 107 -13.05 6.64 -15.05
N LEU A 108 -14.08 6.99 -15.83
CA LEU A 108 -14.30 8.34 -16.33
C LEU A 108 -15.27 9.08 -15.40
N GLU A 109 -14.82 10.22 -14.87
CA GLU A 109 -15.69 11.19 -14.17
C GLU A 109 -16.45 12.08 -15.17
N LYS A 110 -17.45 12.83 -14.70
CA LYS A 110 -18.31 13.70 -15.55
C LYS A 110 -17.55 14.66 -16.47
N GLU A 111 -16.40 15.16 -16.02
CA GLU A 111 -15.52 16.04 -16.79
C GLU A 111 -14.06 15.61 -16.61
N GLY A 112 -13.81 14.32 -16.83
CA GLY A 112 -12.51 13.69 -16.59
C GLY A 112 -11.78 13.26 -17.86
N SER A 113 -10.62 12.66 -17.65
CA SER A 113 -9.88 11.92 -18.66
C SER A 113 -9.46 10.57 -18.07
N ILE A 114 -9.26 9.58 -18.93
CA ILE A 114 -8.61 8.32 -18.55
C ILE A 114 -7.20 8.34 -19.12
N SER A 115 -6.22 8.11 -18.27
CA SER A 115 -4.82 7.97 -18.68
C SER A 115 -4.27 6.62 -18.26
N GLY A 116 -3.18 6.22 -18.90
CA GLY A 116 -2.55 4.94 -18.63
C GLY A 116 -1.26 4.77 -19.42
N VAL A 117 -0.75 3.54 -19.40
CA VAL A 117 0.48 3.13 -20.06
C VAL A 117 0.18 1.91 -20.91
N VAL A 118 0.64 1.92 -22.16
CA VAL A 118 0.79 0.71 -22.97
C VAL A 118 2.18 0.14 -22.72
N ALA A 119 2.24 -1.09 -22.21
CA ALA A 119 3.47 -1.79 -21.92
C ALA A 119 3.98 -2.52 -23.17
N VAL A 120 4.66 -1.77 -24.04
CA VAL A 120 5.22 -2.25 -25.32
C VAL A 120 6.47 -3.12 -25.07
N GLY A 121 7.14 -2.94 -23.94
CA GLY A 121 8.37 -3.66 -23.58
C GLY A 121 9.61 -3.10 -24.30
N VAL A 122 10.80 -3.31 -23.74
CA VAL A 122 12.04 -2.72 -24.28
C VAL A 122 12.62 -3.48 -25.46
N GLU A 123 12.32 -4.78 -25.56
CA GLU A 123 12.83 -5.67 -26.61
C GLU A 123 12.02 -5.52 -27.90
N ASN A 124 10.70 -5.32 -27.75
CA ASN A 124 9.76 -5.29 -28.85
C ASN A 124 9.64 -3.87 -29.43
N LYS A 125 9.41 -3.80 -30.74
CA LYS A 125 9.10 -2.56 -31.46
C LYS A 125 7.74 -2.73 -32.10
N TYR A 126 6.79 -1.90 -31.72
CA TYR A 126 5.44 -1.91 -32.30
C TYR A 126 5.23 -0.68 -33.15
N SER A 127 4.66 -0.89 -34.34
CA SER A 127 4.20 0.17 -35.24
C SER A 127 2.67 0.15 -35.30
N ASN A 128 2.06 1.25 -35.73
CA ASN A 128 0.59 1.37 -35.88
C ASN A 128 -0.18 1.00 -34.62
N VAL A 129 0.31 1.40 -33.45
CA VAL A 129 -0.37 1.12 -32.19
C VAL A 129 -1.67 1.91 -32.13
N LYS A 130 -2.78 1.22 -31.88
CA LYS A 130 -4.12 1.79 -31.77
C LYS A 130 -4.68 1.50 -30.39
N ILE A 131 -5.19 2.54 -29.75
CA ILE A 131 -6.00 2.44 -28.54
C ILE A 131 -7.47 2.41 -28.92
N THR A 132 -8.17 1.40 -28.39
CA THR A 132 -9.62 1.25 -28.48
C THR A 132 -10.21 1.40 -27.08
N VAL A 133 -11.17 2.30 -26.94
CA VAL A 133 -11.92 2.54 -25.69
C VAL A 133 -13.32 1.95 -25.85
N GLU A 134 -13.65 0.99 -25.00
CA GLU A 134 -14.95 0.31 -24.97
C GLU A 134 -15.70 0.64 -23.68
N ASP A 135 -17.02 0.75 -23.75
CA ASP A 135 -17.87 0.81 -22.54
C ASP A 135 -18.02 -0.56 -21.88
N GLU A 136 -18.72 -0.62 -20.74
CA GLU A 136 -19.00 -1.89 -20.02
C GLU A 136 -19.79 -2.92 -20.85
N LYS A 137 -20.41 -2.50 -21.95
CA LYS A 137 -21.18 -3.37 -22.86
C LYS A 137 -20.35 -3.82 -24.06
N GLY A 138 -19.09 -3.40 -24.17
CA GLY A 138 -18.20 -3.70 -25.29
C GLY A 138 -18.42 -2.81 -26.52
N GLN A 139 -19.20 -1.73 -26.41
CA GLN A 139 -19.37 -0.78 -27.50
C GLN A 139 -18.14 0.13 -27.61
N VAL A 140 -17.58 0.23 -28.82
CA VAL A 140 -16.43 1.10 -29.09
C VAL A 140 -16.85 2.58 -29.07
N ILE A 141 -16.40 3.29 -28.04
CA ILE A 141 -16.68 4.71 -27.81
C ILE A 141 -15.68 5.61 -28.53
N LYS A 142 -14.41 5.22 -28.55
CA LYS A 142 -13.33 5.97 -29.20
C LYS A 142 -12.24 5.03 -29.68
N GLU A 143 -11.62 5.36 -30.81
CA GLU A 143 -10.34 4.81 -31.22
C GLU A 143 -9.40 5.95 -31.58
N PHE A 144 -8.13 5.81 -31.24
CA PHE A 144 -7.09 6.75 -31.65
C PHE A 144 -5.73 6.04 -31.77
N PRO A 145 -4.90 6.42 -32.77
CA PRO A 145 -3.55 5.89 -32.89
C PRO A 145 -2.61 6.53 -31.86
N LEU A 146 -1.57 5.80 -31.49
CA LEU A 146 -0.35 6.37 -30.93
C LEU A 146 0.67 6.50 -32.05
N GLU A 147 1.23 7.69 -32.21
CA GLU A 147 2.08 8.04 -33.34
C GLU A 147 3.50 7.47 -33.21
N GLY A 148 4.05 7.02 -34.33
CA GLY A 148 5.43 6.58 -34.46
C GLY A 148 5.67 5.11 -34.11
N ASP A 149 6.96 4.76 -34.10
CA ASP A 149 7.44 3.44 -33.71
C ASP A 149 7.71 3.41 -32.21
N LEU A 150 6.96 2.59 -31.49
CA LEU A 150 6.92 2.59 -30.03
C LEU A 150 7.76 1.47 -29.43
N ARG A 151 8.43 1.79 -28.32
CA ARG A 151 9.20 0.86 -27.46
C ARG A 151 9.04 1.27 -26.00
N GLY A 152 9.20 0.33 -25.08
CA GLY A 152 9.12 0.56 -23.64
C GLY A 152 7.70 0.81 -23.15
N ASN A 153 7.57 1.63 -22.11
CA ASN A 153 6.28 2.03 -21.57
C ASN A 153 5.85 3.35 -22.22
N VAL A 154 4.70 3.35 -22.90
CA VAL A 154 4.20 4.54 -23.60
C VAL A 154 2.91 5.01 -22.96
N GLU A 155 2.89 6.26 -22.50
CA GLU A 155 1.70 6.86 -21.91
C GLU A 155 0.63 7.16 -22.98
N PHE A 156 -0.63 7.01 -22.59
CA PHE A 156 -1.77 7.45 -23.37
C PHE A 156 -2.74 8.25 -22.49
N ALA A 157 -3.53 9.11 -23.12
CA ALA A 157 -4.62 9.83 -22.48
C ALA A 157 -5.82 9.90 -23.41
N TRP A 158 -6.99 9.54 -22.89
CA TRP A 158 -8.28 9.74 -23.52
C TRP A 158 -9.02 10.87 -22.80
N ASP A 159 -9.48 11.84 -23.57
CA ASP A 159 -10.14 13.07 -23.09
C ASP A 159 -11.60 12.89 -22.68
N GLY A 160 -12.10 11.64 -22.63
CA GLY A 160 -13.47 11.35 -22.25
C GLY A 160 -14.50 11.65 -23.34
N LYS A 161 -14.09 11.88 -24.59
CA LYS A 161 -15.00 12.16 -25.71
C LYS A 161 -15.19 10.97 -26.64
N ASP A 162 -16.39 10.86 -27.21
CA ASP A 162 -16.73 9.85 -28.20
C ASP A 162 -16.17 10.16 -29.61
N LYS A 163 -16.52 9.32 -30.59
CA LYS A 163 -16.15 9.50 -32.01
C LYS A 163 -16.67 10.81 -32.62
N SER A 164 -17.81 11.31 -32.14
CA SER A 164 -18.46 12.54 -32.61
C SER A 164 -17.97 13.79 -31.87
N GLY A 165 -17.12 13.64 -30.85
CA GLY A 165 -16.61 14.73 -30.03
C GLY A 165 -17.52 15.12 -28.86
N ASN A 166 -18.58 14.35 -28.60
CA ASN A 166 -19.44 14.57 -27.44
C ASN A 166 -18.83 13.95 -26.17
N PRO A 167 -19.11 14.51 -24.98
CA PRO A 167 -18.67 13.90 -23.73
C PRO A 167 -19.31 12.53 -23.54
N ALA A 168 -18.50 11.52 -23.26
CA ALA A 168 -18.95 10.19 -22.89
C ALA A 168 -19.56 10.21 -21.48
N LYS A 169 -20.40 9.20 -21.18
CA LYS A 169 -21.05 9.12 -19.87
C LYS A 169 -20.03 8.76 -18.78
N PRO A 170 -20.19 9.24 -17.53
CA PRO A 170 -19.38 8.75 -16.43
C PRO A 170 -19.54 7.24 -16.25
N GLY A 171 -18.46 6.52 -15.97
CA GLY A 171 -18.50 5.07 -15.86
C GLY A 171 -17.14 4.40 -16.06
N LYS A 172 -17.13 3.07 -15.98
CA LYS A 172 -15.94 2.28 -16.29
C LYS A 172 -15.81 2.08 -17.80
N TYR A 173 -14.59 2.14 -18.29
CA TYR A 173 -14.25 1.90 -19.68
C TYR A 173 -13.08 0.93 -19.76
N VAL A 174 -13.16 0.02 -20.72
CA VAL A 174 -12.13 -0.96 -21.03
C VAL A 174 -11.23 -0.39 -22.11
N ILE A 175 -9.94 -0.33 -21.82
CA ILE A 175 -8.91 0.12 -22.75
C ILE A 175 -8.28 -1.12 -23.39
N LYS A 176 -8.18 -1.14 -24.72
CA LYS A 176 -7.43 -2.15 -25.44
C LYS A 176 -6.37 -1.47 -26.30
N ALA A 177 -5.18 -2.04 -26.33
CA ALA A 177 -4.11 -1.59 -27.20
C ALA A 177 -3.78 -2.74 -28.16
N ASN A 178 -3.74 -2.44 -29.46
CA ASN A 178 -3.27 -3.39 -30.46
C ASN A 178 -2.23 -2.70 -31.33
N GLY A 179 -1.17 -3.39 -31.70
CA GLY A 179 -0.13 -2.87 -32.58
C GLY A 179 0.44 -3.94 -33.47
N THR A 180 1.31 -3.55 -34.40
CA THR A 180 1.98 -4.47 -35.31
C THR A 180 3.42 -4.69 -34.87
N MET A 181 3.79 -5.93 -34.60
CA MET A 181 5.16 -6.37 -34.35
C MET A 181 5.58 -7.35 -35.46
N ASP A 182 6.70 -7.09 -36.12
CA ASP A 182 7.22 -7.92 -37.23
C ASP A 182 6.17 -8.26 -38.32
N GLY A 183 5.32 -7.27 -38.65
CA GLY A 183 4.25 -7.41 -39.65
C GLY A 183 3.00 -8.15 -39.17
N LYS A 184 2.94 -8.60 -37.91
CA LYS A 184 1.77 -9.27 -37.31
C LYS A 184 1.09 -8.37 -36.29
N SER A 185 -0.25 -8.33 -36.34
CA SER A 185 -1.04 -7.61 -35.35
C SER A 185 -1.10 -8.41 -34.05
N GLU A 186 -0.80 -7.76 -32.93
CA GLU A 186 -0.85 -8.35 -31.59
C GLU A 186 -1.48 -7.38 -30.58
N SER A 187 -2.06 -7.98 -29.54
CA SER A 187 -2.61 -7.25 -28.39
C SER A 187 -1.46 -6.86 -27.46
N ILE A 188 -1.44 -5.60 -27.03
CA ILE A 188 -0.46 -5.05 -26.11
C ILE A 188 -1.13 -4.82 -24.76
N SER A 189 -0.42 -5.09 -23.67
CA SER A 189 -0.96 -4.89 -22.33
C SER A 189 -1.17 -3.39 -22.05
N ALA A 190 -2.41 -3.01 -21.75
CA ALA A 190 -2.78 -1.67 -21.34
C ALA A 190 -2.97 -1.62 -19.81
N LEU A 191 -2.30 -0.66 -19.19
CA LEU A 191 -2.31 -0.36 -17.78
C LEU A 191 -3.02 0.98 -17.61
N THR A 192 -3.84 1.16 -16.57
CA THR A 192 -4.64 2.36 -16.37
C THR A 192 -4.34 3.00 -15.03
N TYR A 193 -4.42 4.33 -14.97
CA TYR A 193 -4.34 5.06 -13.72
C TYR A 193 -5.70 5.07 -13.01
N GLY A 194 -5.67 4.87 -11.70
CA GLY A 194 -6.81 5.04 -10.81
C GLY A 194 -6.49 6.05 -9.73
N LYS A 195 -7.45 6.94 -9.44
CA LYS A 195 -7.32 7.91 -8.34
C LYS A 195 -7.64 7.24 -7.01
N VAL A 196 -6.75 7.36 -6.04
CA VAL A 196 -6.96 6.83 -4.69
C VAL A 196 -7.84 7.80 -3.90
N ASP A 197 -8.99 7.32 -3.42
CA ASP A 197 -9.89 8.10 -2.55
C ASP A 197 -9.59 7.91 -1.07
N SER A 198 -9.24 6.70 -0.68
CA SER A 198 -8.89 6.39 0.70
C SER A 198 -8.07 5.12 0.77
N VAL A 199 -7.48 4.88 1.95
CA VAL A 199 -6.72 3.67 2.26
C VAL A 199 -7.34 3.01 3.47
N VAL A 200 -7.49 1.70 3.39
CA VAL A 200 -7.82 0.84 4.53
C VAL A 200 -6.53 0.16 4.97
N LEU A 201 -6.09 0.52 6.17
CA LEU A 201 -4.87 -0.06 6.74
C LEU A 201 -5.10 -1.52 7.07
N GLY A 202 -4.16 -2.33 6.61
CA GLY A 202 -4.09 -3.74 6.93
C GLY A 202 -3.63 -4.00 8.35
N ASN A 203 -3.59 -5.27 8.71
CA ASN A 203 -2.92 -5.79 9.90
C ASN A 203 -2.08 -7.01 9.50
N GLY A 204 -1.50 -7.72 10.47
CA GLY A 204 -0.68 -8.89 10.17
C GLY A 204 -1.37 -10.00 9.35
N THR A 205 -2.70 -9.97 9.22
CA THR A 205 -3.50 -10.96 8.48
C THR A 205 -4.18 -10.38 7.23
N ASN A 206 -4.52 -9.09 7.25
CA ASN A 206 -5.20 -8.43 6.14
C ASN A 206 -4.26 -7.43 5.47
N PRO A 207 -4.05 -7.48 4.14
CA PRO A 207 -3.19 -6.52 3.47
C PRO A 207 -3.80 -5.11 3.51
N THR A 208 -2.94 -4.10 3.44
CA THR A 208 -3.37 -2.71 3.22
C THR A 208 -4.03 -2.59 1.84
N GLN A 209 -5.22 -2.01 1.82
CA GLN A 209 -6.05 -1.84 0.64
C GLN A 209 -6.21 -0.35 0.29
N LEU A 210 -6.32 -0.06 -1.00
CA LEU A 210 -6.66 1.26 -1.53
C LEU A 210 -8.05 1.21 -2.12
N ASN A 211 -8.86 2.20 -1.77
CA ASN A 211 -10.15 2.46 -2.40
C ASN A 211 -9.91 3.41 -3.57
N LEU A 212 -10.11 2.91 -4.77
CA LEU A 212 -9.94 3.65 -6.01
C LEU A 212 -11.29 4.19 -6.47
N ARG A 213 -11.30 5.46 -6.84
CA ARG A 213 -12.51 6.15 -7.27
C ARG A 213 -13.13 5.43 -8.47
N GLY A 214 -14.36 4.94 -8.27
CA GLY A 214 -15.14 4.26 -9.31
C GLY A 214 -14.61 2.89 -9.77
N LEU A 215 -13.38 2.50 -9.40
CA LEU A 215 -12.76 1.22 -9.77
C LEU A 215 -12.88 0.15 -8.67
N GLY A 216 -13.21 0.54 -7.43
CA GLY A 216 -13.36 -0.38 -6.31
C GLY A 216 -12.09 -0.47 -5.47
N THR A 217 -11.87 -1.60 -4.80
CA THR A 217 -10.71 -1.77 -3.91
C THR A 217 -9.60 -2.57 -4.58
N THR A 218 -8.36 -2.22 -4.27
CA THR A 218 -7.17 -2.97 -4.67
C THR A 218 -6.17 -3.07 -3.53
N THR A 219 -5.20 -3.97 -3.60
CA THR A 219 -4.14 -4.10 -2.59
C THR A 219 -2.93 -3.24 -2.92
N LEU A 220 -2.24 -2.72 -1.90
CA LEU A 220 -1.07 -1.85 -2.08
C LEU A 220 0.06 -2.49 -2.89
N ASN A 221 0.26 -3.80 -2.77
CA ASN A 221 1.29 -4.55 -3.50
C ASN A 221 0.99 -4.71 -5.00
N SER A 222 -0.23 -4.43 -5.46
CA SER A 222 -0.59 -4.53 -6.88
C SER A 222 -0.27 -3.25 -7.66
N ILE A 223 0.07 -2.16 -6.98
CA ILE A 223 0.35 -0.87 -7.61
C ILE A 223 1.72 -0.92 -8.29
N LEU A 224 1.75 -0.58 -9.57
CA LEU A 224 2.98 -0.58 -10.37
C LEU A 224 3.75 0.74 -10.28
N GLN A 225 3.03 1.86 -10.15
CA GLN A 225 3.62 3.20 -10.12
C GLN A 225 2.69 4.18 -9.42
N ILE A 226 3.25 5.23 -8.81
CA ILE A 226 2.52 6.38 -8.30
C ILE A 226 2.85 7.56 -9.22
N SER A 227 1.84 8.17 -9.82
CA SER A 227 2.00 9.40 -10.57
C SER A 227 1.61 10.57 -9.67
N GLY A 228 2.58 11.44 -9.39
CA GLY A 228 2.32 12.65 -8.61
C GLY A 228 1.31 13.54 -9.34
N SER A 229 0.39 14.14 -8.60
CA SER A 229 -0.63 15.08 -9.10
C SER A 229 -0.09 16.33 -9.83
N ASN A 230 1.22 16.43 -10.07
CA ASN A 230 1.91 17.55 -10.72
C ASN A 230 2.88 17.06 -11.81
N GLN A 231 2.37 16.56 -12.93
CA GLN A 231 3.11 16.71 -14.20
C GLN A 231 2.16 17.04 -15.36
N ASN A 232 2.46 18.21 -15.91
CA ASN A 232 2.09 18.79 -17.19
C ASN A 232 1.48 17.83 -18.25
N LYS A 233 0.42 18.35 -18.87
CA LYS A 233 0.05 18.20 -20.29
C LYS A 233 1.17 17.58 -21.15
N PRO A 234 0.89 16.54 -21.96
CA PRO A 234 1.91 15.94 -22.83
C PRO A 234 2.54 17.03 -23.70
N THR A 235 3.86 17.17 -23.58
CA THR A 235 4.68 18.00 -24.45
C THR A 235 4.57 17.46 -25.86
N THR A 236 3.79 18.15 -26.68
CA THR A 236 3.83 18.02 -28.12
C THR A 236 5.28 18.19 -28.56
N GLN A 237 5.91 17.13 -29.06
CA GLN A 237 7.23 17.21 -29.67
C GLN A 237 7.14 18.23 -30.82
N SER A 238 7.72 19.40 -30.60
CA SER A 238 7.89 20.40 -31.65
C SER A 238 8.94 19.87 -32.62
N LYS A 239 8.46 19.49 -33.79
CA LYS A 239 9.26 19.13 -34.97
C LYS A 239 10.16 20.32 -35.32
N THR A 240 11.45 20.25 -34.99
CA THR A 240 12.45 21.16 -35.55
C THR A 240 12.72 20.74 -36.99
N THR A 241 11.98 21.31 -37.94
CA THR A 241 12.38 21.34 -39.34
C THR A 241 13.65 22.19 -39.44
N SER A 242 14.80 21.51 -39.49
CA SER A 242 16.06 22.11 -39.91
C SER A 242 15.97 22.38 -41.41
N THR A 243 15.67 23.62 -41.78
CA THR A 243 15.77 24.12 -43.15
C THR A 243 17.25 24.38 -43.43
N ALA A 244 17.93 23.43 -44.08
CA ALA A 244 19.21 23.71 -44.71
C ALA A 244 18.92 24.38 -46.06
N SER A 245 19.17 25.69 -46.13
CA SER A 245 19.20 26.45 -47.39
C SER A 245 20.41 26.01 -48.23
N ILE A 246 20.15 25.88 -49.52
CA ILE A 246 21.12 25.69 -50.62
C ILE A 246 21.73 27.05 -50.95
#